data_AF-A0AAN8YV05-F1
#
_entry.id   AF-A0AAN8YV05-F1
#
_cell.length_a   1.000
_cell.length_b   1.000
_cell.length_c   1.000
_cell.angle_alpha   90.00
_cell.angle_beta   90.00
_cell.angle_gamma   90.00
#
_symmetry.space_group_name_H-M   'P 1'
#
loop_
_entity.id
_entity.type
_entity.pdbx_description
1 polymer ?
#
loop_
_entity_poly.entity_id
_entity_poly.type
_entity_poly.pdbx_seq_one_letter_code
_entity_poly.pdbx_strand_id
1 'polypeptide(L)'
;MAEKKKVAIIGVSSLLLVAMVVGTVVGIRGTGKSSDSTSGPVTSTSNKAVESICQPTDFKETCIEKLSAAAGNETDPQALIKAAFQVTIKEVKEAAKNSSTLKELAKDPRSTQALENCHELMEYAIDDLTASFERLGASEMSKLDDYIADIKVWLSAAITYQTTCLDGFEHTTSTAGEEMKKLLKLSGELTRNGLAIVTEFSTVLSRLNIQGLSRRLLSVDADGFPAWINPAQRRLLQANPATIKPNVVVAQDGTVDVVAREEII
;
A
#
# COMPACT_ATOMS: atom_id res chain seq x y z
N MET A 1 -50.26 45.00 13.14
CA MET A 1 -49.70 43.98 14.07
C MET A 1 -48.58 43.10 13.45
N ALA A 2 -47.97 43.49 12.33
CA ALA A 2 -46.92 42.69 11.67
C ALA A 2 -45.47 43.16 11.94
N GLU A 3 -45.29 44.39 12.44
CA GLU A 3 -43.96 44.97 12.71
C GLU A 3 -43.35 44.51 14.04
N LYS A 4 -44.18 44.21 15.05
CA LYS A 4 -43.70 43.75 16.38
C LYS A 4 -43.18 42.30 16.39
N LYS A 5 -43.54 41.49 15.39
CA LYS A 5 -43.09 40.09 15.27
C LYS A 5 -41.67 39.97 14.69
N LYS A 6 -41.23 40.93 13.86
CA LYS A 6 -39.90 40.91 13.23
C LYS A 6 -38.79 41.32 14.21
N VAL A 7 -39.07 42.24 15.13
CA VAL A 7 -38.11 42.68 16.17
C VAL A 7 -37.81 41.56 17.19
N ALA A 8 -38.81 40.72 17.51
CA ALA A 8 -38.62 39.58 18.41
C ALA A 8 -37.74 38.47 17.82
N ILE A 9 -37.78 38.26 16.49
CA ILE A 9 -37.01 37.18 15.82
C ILE A 9 -35.52 37.56 15.69
N ILE A 10 -35.20 38.83 15.50
CA ILE A 10 -33.81 39.31 15.39
C ILE A 10 -33.11 39.31 16.76
N GLY A 11 -33.85 39.58 17.84
CA GLY A 11 -33.31 39.54 19.21
C GLY A 11 -32.95 38.14 19.70
N VAL A 12 -33.74 37.12 19.37
CA VAL A 12 -33.48 35.72 19.77
C VAL A 12 -32.29 35.11 19.00
N SER A 13 -32.08 35.52 17.75
CA SER A 13 -30.97 35.01 16.92
C SER A 13 -29.61 35.58 17.35
N SER A 14 -29.56 36.81 17.87
CA SER A 14 -28.32 37.38 18.42
C SER A 14 -27.94 36.79 19.79
N LEU A 15 -28.92 36.39 20.61
CA LEU A 15 -28.66 35.72 21.89
C LEU A 15 -28.16 34.27 21.74
N LEU A 16 -28.59 33.56 20.70
CA LEU A 16 -28.08 32.22 20.38
C LEU A 16 -26.63 32.23 19.85
N LEU A 17 -26.22 33.29 19.14
CA LEU A 17 -24.84 33.43 18.67
C LEU A 17 -23.84 33.78 19.79
N VAL A 18 -24.28 34.44 20.87
CA VAL A 18 -23.42 34.76 22.02
C VAL A 18 -23.32 33.59 23.01
N ALA A 19 -24.29 32.67 23.03
CA ALA A 19 -24.24 31.46 23.87
C ALA A 19 -23.32 30.34 23.30
N MET A 20 -22.95 30.37 22.01
CA MET A 20 -21.97 29.44 21.43
C MET A 20 -20.50 29.85 21.65
N VAL A 21 -20.25 31.04 22.22
CA VAL A 21 -18.88 31.56 22.46
C VAL A 21 -18.48 31.52 23.94
N VAL A 22 -19.34 31.02 24.84
CA VAL A 22 -19.01 30.77 26.25
C VAL A 22 -19.24 29.30 26.60
N GLY A 23 -18.61 28.41 25.84
CA GLY A 23 -18.40 27.01 26.17
C GLY A 23 -16.96 26.76 26.61
N THR A 24 -16.42 27.61 27.49
CA THR A 24 -15.10 27.43 28.07
C THR A 24 -15.10 26.30 29.07
N VAL A 25 -14.42 25.21 28.71
CA VAL A 25 -13.51 24.40 29.54
C VAL A 25 -13.90 24.27 31.03
N VAL A 26 -14.57 23.16 31.37
CA VAL A 26 -14.51 22.59 32.72
C VAL A 26 -13.78 21.25 32.63
N GLY A 27 -12.45 21.36 32.50
CA GLY A 27 -11.54 20.25 32.77
C GLY A 27 -11.32 20.17 34.28
N ILE A 28 -11.68 19.04 34.87
CA ILE A 28 -11.51 18.76 36.29
C ILE A 28 -10.02 18.80 36.65
N ARG A 29 -9.68 19.58 37.68
CA ARG A 29 -8.35 19.65 38.30
C ARG A 29 -7.98 18.29 38.93
N GLY A 30 -7.13 17.53 38.25
CA GLY A 30 -6.23 16.55 38.87
C GLY A 30 -4.86 17.20 39.03
N THR A 31 -4.38 17.34 40.26
CA THR A 31 -3.08 17.91 40.60
C THR A 31 -1.95 16.98 40.15
N GLY A 32 -1.17 17.42 39.16
CA GLY A 32 0.08 16.78 38.74
C GLY A 32 0.95 17.79 37.99
N LYS A 33 2.07 18.17 38.59
CA LYS A 33 3.01 19.18 38.10
C LYS A 33 3.97 18.54 37.10
N SER A 34 4.03 19.03 35.86
CA SER A 34 5.22 19.00 35.00
C SER A 34 5.00 19.88 33.77
N SER A 35 6.03 20.63 33.43
CA SER A 35 6.17 21.54 32.29
C SER A 35 5.87 20.86 30.96
N ASP A 36 5.04 21.47 30.12
CA ASP A 36 5.18 21.25 28.68
C ASP A 36 4.69 22.42 27.83
N SER A 37 5.42 22.55 26.74
CA SER A 37 5.41 23.53 25.66
C SER A 37 4.07 23.63 24.95
N THR A 38 3.73 24.86 24.56
CA THR A 38 2.58 25.19 23.72
C THR A 38 2.62 24.48 22.36
N SER A 39 1.69 23.56 22.11
CA SER A 39 1.38 23.04 20.77
C SER A 39 -0.06 23.43 20.37
N GLY A 40 -0.17 24.25 19.31
CA GLY A 40 -1.43 24.58 18.62
C GLY A 40 -1.98 23.41 17.78
N PRO A 41 -2.98 23.63 16.88
CA PRO A 41 -3.90 22.62 16.32
C PRO A 41 -3.32 21.63 15.28
N VAL A 42 -2.02 21.35 15.34
CA VAL A 42 -1.23 20.60 14.33
C VAL A 42 -1.58 19.11 14.29
N THR A 43 -2.02 18.53 15.40
CA THR A 43 -2.41 17.10 15.52
C THR A 43 -3.60 16.73 14.62
N SER A 44 -4.48 17.68 14.30
CA SER A 44 -5.68 17.41 13.51
C SER A 44 -5.42 17.26 12.00
N THR A 45 -4.35 17.86 11.48
CA THR A 45 -4.04 17.85 10.05
C THR A 45 -3.20 16.64 9.65
N SER A 46 -2.20 16.26 10.47
CA SER A 46 -1.42 15.02 10.26
C SER A 46 -2.34 13.80 10.22
N ASN A 47 -3.26 13.68 11.19
CA ASN A 47 -4.22 12.59 11.24
C ASN A 47 -5.08 12.49 9.96
N LYS A 48 -5.52 13.62 9.40
CA LYS A 48 -6.29 13.63 8.14
C LYS A 48 -5.45 13.20 6.93
N ALA A 49 -4.16 13.54 6.90
CA ALA A 49 -3.26 13.12 5.83
C ALA A 49 -3.03 11.60 5.89
N VAL A 50 -2.79 11.07 7.09
CA VAL A 50 -2.67 9.62 7.34
C VAL A 50 -3.95 8.89 6.96
N GLU A 51 -5.11 9.36 7.41
CA GLU A 51 -6.41 8.78 7.04
C GLU A 51 -6.62 8.76 5.52
N SER A 52 -6.20 9.82 4.82
CA SER A 52 -6.32 9.92 3.36
C SER A 52 -5.42 8.92 2.63
N ILE A 53 -4.19 8.71 3.12
CA ILE A 53 -3.25 7.72 2.59
C ILE A 53 -3.73 6.30 2.86
N CYS A 54 -4.28 6.03 4.04
CA CYS A 54 -4.76 4.71 4.43
C CYS A 54 -6.14 4.34 3.87
N GLN A 55 -6.86 5.29 3.27
CA GLN A 55 -8.21 5.08 2.74
C GLN A 55 -8.37 3.91 1.74
N PRO A 56 -7.47 3.70 0.76
CA PRO A 56 -7.60 2.60 -0.21
C PRO A 56 -7.17 1.24 0.33
N THR A 57 -6.67 1.17 1.57
CA THR A 57 -6.08 -0.05 2.13
C THR A 57 -7.14 -0.99 2.71
N ASP A 58 -6.88 -2.30 2.67
CA ASP A 58 -7.74 -3.30 3.32
C ASP A 58 -7.51 -3.35 4.83
N PHE A 59 -6.27 -3.15 5.30
CA PHE A 59 -5.90 -3.14 6.72
C PHE A 59 -5.78 -1.70 7.25
N LYS A 60 -6.90 -0.97 7.21
CA LYS A 60 -6.96 0.48 7.53
C LYS A 60 -6.48 0.81 8.94
N GLU A 61 -6.92 0.03 9.93
CA GLU A 61 -6.55 0.24 11.33
C GLU A 61 -5.04 0.09 11.52
N THR A 62 -4.47 -1.01 11.02
CA THR A 62 -3.02 -1.25 11.00
C THR A 62 -2.27 -0.13 10.28
N CYS A 63 -2.77 0.33 9.13
CA CYS A 63 -2.19 1.45 8.39
C CYS A 63 -2.15 2.73 9.23
N ILE A 64 -3.29 3.14 9.77
CA ILE A 64 -3.43 4.39 10.53
C ILE A 64 -2.58 4.35 11.80
N GLU A 65 -2.66 3.26 12.56
CA GLU A 65 -1.92 3.10 13.81
C GLU A 65 -0.42 3.22 13.57
N LYS A 66 0.10 2.42 12.64
CA LYS A 66 1.54 2.32 12.40
C LYS A 66 2.09 3.55 11.70
N LEU A 67 1.35 4.12 10.74
CA LEU A 67 1.77 5.32 10.04
C LEU A 67 1.71 6.54 10.95
N SER A 68 0.67 6.71 11.77
CA SER A 68 0.59 7.84 12.72
C SER A 68 1.76 7.80 13.72
N ALA A 69 2.11 6.62 14.21
CA ALA A 69 3.22 6.43 15.13
C ALA A 69 4.58 6.78 14.49
N ALA A 70 4.77 6.49 13.20
CA ALA A 70 6.02 6.74 12.50
C ALA A 70 6.13 8.15 11.91
N ALA A 71 5.02 8.72 11.46
CA ALA A 71 4.95 10.03 10.82
C ALA A 71 4.94 11.19 11.81
N GLY A 72 4.42 10.99 13.02
CA GLY A 72 4.24 12.07 13.99
C GLY A 72 3.37 13.19 13.43
N ASN A 73 3.94 14.40 13.28
CA ASN A 73 3.25 15.57 12.74
C ASN A 73 3.51 15.81 11.24
N GLU A 74 4.08 14.83 10.53
CA GLU A 74 4.34 14.95 9.10
C GLU A 74 3.03 15.10 8.31
N THR A 75 3.06 15.97 7.30
CA THR A 75 1.92 16.24 6.42
C THR A 75 2.30 16.16 4.94
N ASP A 76 3.58 16.13 4.61
CA ASP A 76 4.07 15.94 3.25
C ASP A 76 3.76 14.51 2.78
N PRO A 77 3.01 14.34 1.68
CA PRO A 77 2.61 13.02 1.22
C PRO A 77 3.78 12.11 0.84
N GLN A 78 4.86 12.66 0.28
CA GLN A 78 6.03 11.87 -0.08
C GLN A 78 6.77 11.38 1.18
N ALA A 79 6.89 12.23 2.20
CA ALA A 79 7.45 11.87 3.50
C ALA A 79 6.58 10.83 4.23
N LEU A 80 5.25 10.94 4.17
CA LEU A 80 4.32 9.96 4.75
C LEU A 80 4.44 8.59 4.06
N ILE A 81 4.51 8.55 2.73
CA ILE A 81 4.70 7.30 1.99
C ILE A 81 6.08 6.70 2.33
N LYS A 82 7.13 7.52 2.40
CA LYS A 82 8.46 7.07 2.86
C LYS A 82 8.42 6.46 4.27
N ALA A 83 7.72 7.10 5.21
CA ALA A 83 7.52 6.58 6.55
C ALA A 83 6.80 5.23 6.53
N ALA A 84 5.75 5.07 5.70
CA ALA A 84 5.06 3.80 5.55
C ALA A 84 6.00 2.68 5.08
N PHE A 85 6.84 2.93 4.07
CA PHE A 85 7.85 1.95 3.60
C PHE A 85 8.87 1.60 4.68
N GLN A 86 9.37 2.60 5.43
CA GLN A 86 10.32 2.36 6.50
C GLN A 86 9.74 1.48 7.61
N VAL A 87 8.48 1.70 7.97
CA VAL A 87 7.78 0.85 8.93
C VAL A 87 7.63 -0.57 8.38
N THR A 88 7.20 -0.74 7.14
CA THR A 88 7.10 -2.07 6.51
C THR A 88 8.44 -2.80 6.52
N ILE A 89 9.53 -2.15 6.07
CA ILE A 89 10.88 -2.75 6.06
C ILE A 89 11.31 -3.15 7.46
N LYS A 90 11.04 -2.32 8.48
CA LYS A 90 11.37 -2.63 9.87
C LYS A 90 10.66 -3.89 10.35
N GLU A 91 9.36 -4.01 10.08
CA GLU A 91 8.56 -5.16 10.51
C GLU A 91 8.94 -6.45 9.76
N VAL A 92 9.32 -6.35 8.48
CA VAL A 92 9.87 -7.50 7.72
C VAL A 92 11.22 -7.94 8.30
N LYS A 93 12.11 -7.00 8.64
CA LYS A 93 13.38 -7.30 9.35
C LYS A 93 13.16 -7.98 10.69
N GLU A 94 12.15 -7.55 11.43
CA GLU A 94 11.78 -8.17 12.69
C GLU A 94 11.27 -9.61 12.49
N ALA A 95 10.46 -9.85 11.46
CA ALA A 95 10.04 -11.20 11.09
C ALA A 95 11.23 -12.10 10.68
N ALA A 96 12.18 -11.60 9.90
CA ALA A 96 13.40 -12.33 9.52
C ALA A 96 14.23 -12.73 10.75
N LYS A 97 14.46 -11.79 11.68
CA LYS A 97 15.18 -12.07 12.92
C LYS A 97 14.46 -13.13 13.76
N ASN A 98 13.13 -13.03 13.84
CA ASN A 98 12.34 -13.96 14.63
C ASN A 98 12.28 -15.36 13.98
N SER A 99 12.34 -15.49 12.66
CA SER A 99 12.45 -16.81 12.00
C SER A 99 13.77 -17.50 12.37
N SER A 100 14.89 -16.76 12.43
CA SER A 100 16.17 -17.27 12.93
C SER A 100 16.09 -17.72 14.39
N THR A 101 15.34 -17.00 15.22
CA THR A 101 15.15 -17.37 16.63
C THR A 101 14.29 -18.63 16.76
N LEU A 102 13.22 -18.75 15.98
CA LEU A 102 12.41 -19.97 15.92
C LEU A 102 13.21 -21.16 15.41
N LYS A 103 14.17 -20.95 14.50
CA LYS A 103 15.03 -22.01 13.95
C LYS A 103 15.85 -22.68 15.05
N GLU A 104 16.35 -21.92 16.02
CA GLU A 104 17.10 -22.45 17.17
C GLU A 104 16.25 -23.33 18.10
N LEU A 105 14.94 -23.13 18.10
CA LEU A 105 13.98 -23.86 18.93
C LEU A 105 13.34 -25.05 18.20
N ALA A 106 13.44 -25.08 16.87
CA ALA A 106 12.87 -26.12 16.03
C ALA A 106 13.59 -27.46 16.24
N LYS A 107 12.79 -28.53 16.36
CA LYS A 107 13.29 -29.90 16.63
C LYS A 107 13.18 -30.81 15.42
N ASP A 108 12.28 -30.54 14.49
CA ASP A 108 12.12 -31.32 13.27
C ASP A 108 12.87 -30.67 12.09
N PRO A 109 13.60 -31.46 11.28
CA PRO A 109 14.39 -30.92 10.17
C PRO A 109 13.59 -30.12 9.14
N ARG A 110 12.31 -30.48 8.93
CA ARG A 110 11.46 -29.83 7.93
C ARG A 110 11.13 -28.40 8.36
N SER A 111 10.79 -28.19 9.63
CA SER A 111 10.54 -26.84 10.16
C SER A 111 11.81 -26.01 10.22
N THR A 112 12.96 -26.61 10.55
CA THR A 112 14.27 -25.93 10.48
C THR A 112 14.55 -25.41 9.06
N GLN A 113 14.32 -26.23 8.04
CA GLN A 113 14.49 -25.84 6.63
C GLN A 113 13.47 -24.76 6.23
N ALA A 114 12.20 -24.90 6.62
CA ALA A 114 11.18 -23.90 6.34
C ALA A 114 11.54 -22.53 6.95
N LEU A 115 12.06 -22.51 8.18
CA LEU A 115 12.49 -21.28 8.86
C LEU A 115 13.72 -20.64 8.21
N GLU A 116 14.65 -21.44 7.69
CA GLU A 116 15.78 -20.95 6.90
C GLU A 116 15.33 -20.32 5.58
N ASN A 117 14.43 -21.00 4.85
CA ASN A 117 13.83 -20.45 3.65
C ASN A 117 13.05 -19.15 3.97
N CYS A 118 12.33 -19.10 5.10
CA CYS A 118 11.65 -17.89 5.53
C CYS A 118 12.60 -16.73 5.77
N HIS A 119 13.76 -16.98 6.41
CA HIS A 119 14.77 -15.94 6.58
C HIS A 119 15.24 -15.40 5.24
N GLU A 120 15.64 -16.28 4.32
CA GLU A 120 16.10 -15.91 2.97
C GLU A 120 15.04 -15.12 2.20
N LEU A 121 13.79 -15.59 2.21
CA LEU A 121 12.66 -14.92 1.57
C LEU A 121 12.38 -13.54 2.17
N MET A 122 12.55 -13.35 3.48
CA MET A 122 12.39 -12.04 4.10
C MET A 122 13.55 -11.10 3.75
N GLU A 123 14.77 -11.60 3.60
CA GLU A 123 15.90 -10.80 3.09
C GLU A 123 15.64 -10.32 1.66
N TYR A 124 15.12 -11.18 0.77
CA TYR A 124 14.68 -10.75 -0.56
C TYR A 124 13.56 -9.70 -0.50
N ALA A 125 12.59 -9.87 0.41
CA ALA A 125 11.55 -8.86 0.62
C ALA A 125 12.14 -7.52 1.09
N ILE A 126 13.13 -7.54 1.97
CA ILE A 126 13.82 -6.34 2.47
C ILE A 126 14.54 -5.62 1.33
N ASP A 127 15.26 -6.34 0.49
CA ASP A 127 15.98 -5.79 -0.65
C ASP A 127 15.01 -5.14 -1.66
N ASP A 128 13.94 -5.85 -2.04
CA ASP A 128 12.92 -5.34 -2.96
C ASP A 128 12.17 -4.12 -2.38
N LEU A 129 11.83 -4.13 -1.09
CA LEU A 129 11.21 -2.98 -0.43
C LEU A 129 12.16 -1.79 -0.31
N THR A 130 13.46 -2.04 -0.12
CA THR A 130 14.49 -0.98 -0.06
C THR A 130 14.70 -0.37 -1.45
N ALA A 131 14.78 -1.18 -2.50
CA ALA A 131 14.84 -0.70 -3.88
C ALA A 131 13.58 0.12 -4.24
N SER A 132 12.40 -0.33 -3.79
CA SER A 132 11.14 0.41 -3.92
C SER A 132 11.22 1.81 -3.28
N PHE A 133 11.73 1.86 -2.05
CA PHE A 133 11.90 3.11 -1.31
C PHE A 133 12.85 4.08 -2.03
N GLU A 134 13.94 3.59 -2.60
CA GLU A 134 14.90 4.41 -3.35
C GLU A 134 14.27 5.04 -4.61
N ARG A 135 13.36 4.33 -5.30
CA ARG A 135 12.63 4.88 -6.46
C ARG A 135 11.70 6.03 -6.09
N LEU A 136 11.06 5.99 -4.92
CA LEU A 136 10.25 7.11 -4.41
C LEU A 136 11.09 8.34 -4.04
N GLY A 137 12.40 8.17 -3.85
CA GLY A 137 13.33 9.26 -3.60
C GLY A 137 13.76 10.02 -4.86
N ALA A 138 13.58 9.43 -6.05
CA ALA A 138 14.03 10.02 -7.31
C ALA A 138 13.13 11.20 -7.72
N SER A 139 13.70 12.39 -7.83
CA SER A 139 13.00 13.65 -8.12
C SER A 139 12.49 13.80 -9.56
N GLU A 140 12.58 12.76 -10.39
CA GLU A 140 12.19 12.79 -11.80
C GLU A 140 10.71 12.43 -11.98
N MET A 141 9.83 13.42 -11.86
CA MET A 141 8.38 13.28 -12.09
C MET A 141 8.05 12.73 -13.48
N SER A 142 8.94 12.87 -14.47
CA SER A 142 8.78 12.33 -15.82
C SER A 142 8.81 10.80 -15.90
N LYS A 143 9.36 10.11 -14.89
CA LYS A 143 9.44 8.64 -14.80
C LYS A 143 8.57 8.09 -13.67
N LEU A 144 7.69 8.91 -13.10
CA LEU A 144 6.86 8.51 -11.97
C LEU A 144 6.01 7.27 -12.28
N ASP A 145 5.50 7.15 -13.51
CA ASP A 145 4.71 5.99 -13.93
C ASP A 145 5.56 4.70 -13.92
N ASP A 146 6.79 4.76 -14.43
CA ASP A 146 7.73 3.63 -14.40
C ASP A 146 8.10 3.27 -12.95
N TYR A 147 8.33 4.28 -12.10
CA TYR A 147 8.62 4.05 -10.68
C TYR A 147 7.45 3.41 -9.95
N ILE A 148 6.22 3.86 -10.19
CA ILE A 148 5.02 3.25 -9.62
C ILE A 148 4.88 1.79 -10.08
N ALA A 149 5.16 1.51 -11.36
CA ALA A 149 5.13 0.15 -11.89
C ALA A 149 6.17 -0.76 -11.20
N ASP A 150 7.42 -0.30 -11.09
CA ASP A 150 8.50 -1.03 -10.41
C ASP A 150 8.14 -1.30 -8.94
N ILE A 151 7.64 -0.28 -8.23
CA ILE A 151 7.24 -0.40 -6.82
C ILE A 151 6.09 -1.41 -6.66
N LYS A 152 5.11 -1.44 -7.57
CA LYS A 152 4.03 -2.46 -7.55
C LYS A 152 4.58 -3.86 -7.71
N VAL A 153 5.54 -4.05 -8.61
CA VAL A 153 6.19 -5.34 -8.84
C VAL A 153 6.91 -5.80 -7.58
N TRP A 154 7.76 -4.97 -7.00
CA TRP A 154 8.53 -5.29 -5.80
C TRP A 154 7.66 -5.52 -4.55
N LEU A 155 6.60 -4.73 -4.35
CA LEU A 155 5.64 -4.99 -3.27
C LEU A 155 4.87 -6.29 -3.48
N SER A 156 4.50 -6.60 -4.73
CA SER A 156 3.84 -7.87 -5.05
C SER A 156 4.78 -9.06 -4.79
N ALA A 157 6.05 -8.93 -5.17
CA ALA A 157 7.09 -9.92 -4.88
C ALA A 157 7.27 -10.13 -3.36
N ALA A 158 7.36 -9.05 -2.58
CA ALA A 158 7.44 -9.13 -1.12
C ALA A 158 6.24 -9.88 -0.50
N ILE A 159 5.02 -9.66 -0.99
CA ILE A 159 3.83 -10.44 -0.56
C ILE A 159 4.00 -11.90 -0.93
N THR A 160 4.47 -12.21 -2.14
CA THR A 160 4.75 -13.59 -2.57
C THR A 160 5.77 -14.26 -1.67
N TYR A 161 6.88 -13.61 -1.34
CA TYR A 161 7.91 -14.16 -0.44
C TYR A 161 7.33 -14.49 0.95
N GLN A 162 6.50 -13.61 1.51
CA GLN A 162 5.81 -13.86 2.78
C GLN A 162 4.87 -15.07 2.70
N THR A 163 4.11 -15.19 1.62
CA THR A 163 3.24 -16.34 1.38
C THR A 163 4.06 -17.63 1.22
N THR A 164 5.08 -17.63 0.36
CA THR A 164 5.94 -18.80 0.12
C THR A 164 6.68 -19.26 1.38
N CYS A 165 7.07 -18.33 2.26
CA CYS A 165 7.59 -18.68 3.58
C CYS A 165 6.58 -19.51 4.38
N LEU A 166 5.31 -19.10 4.40
CA LEU A 166 4.25 -19.84 5.11
C LEU A 166 3.94 -21.18 4.45
N ASP A 167 3.93 -21.24 3.12
CA ASP A 167 3.74 -22.48 2.35
C ASP A 167 4.85 -23.50 2.64
N GLY A 168 6.06 -23.03 2.99
CA GLY A 168 7.18 -23.88 3.42
C GLY A 168 6.88 -24.75 4.64
N PHE A 169 5.89 -24.38 5.45
CA PHE A 169 5.46 -25.16 6.62
C PHE A 169 4.35 -26.17 6.31
N GLU A 170 3.87 -26.27 5.07
CA GLU A 170 2.91 -27.30 4.70
C GLU A 170 3.46 -28.69 5.03
N HIS A 171 2.61 -29.50 5.67
CA HIS A 171 2.93 -30.83 6.17
C HIS A 171 4.07 -30.90 7.22
N THR A 172 4.36 -29.80 7.90
CA THR A 172 5.13 -29.84 9.15
C THR A 172 4.26 -30.27 10.33
N THR A 173 4.88 -30.86 11.35
CA THR A 173 4.19 -31.31 12.57
C THR A 173 4.42 -30.39 13.77
N SER A 174 5.18 -29.30 13.58
CA SER A 174 5.55 -28.36 14.64
C SER A 174 4.61 -27.16 14.70
N THR A 175 4.72 -26.36 15.77
CA THR A 175 4.03 -25.06 15.89
C THR A 175 4.73 -23.93 15.15
N ALA A 176 5.88 -24.20 14.53
CA ALA A 176 6.72 -23.16 13.92
C ALA A 176 6.00 -22.39 12.82
N GLY A 177 5.19 -23.06 11.99
CA GLY A 177 4.42 -22.39 10.93
C GLY A 177 3.37 -21.42 11.48
N GLU A 178 2.66 -21.81 12.55
CA GLU A 178 1.67 -20.95 13.22
C GLU A 178 2.34 -19.77 13.94
N GLU A 179 3.52 -19.99 14.52
CA GLU A 179 4.33 -18.93 15.12
C GLU A 179 4.84 -17.96 14.04
N MET A 180 5.37 -18.48 12.93
CA MET A 180 5.84 -17.67 11.81
C MET A 180 4.71 -16.86 11.18
N LYS A 181 3.50 -17.43 11.06
CA LYS A 181 2.30 -16.71 10.61
C LYS A 181 1.95 -15.53 11.50
N LYS A 182 2.08 -15.68 12.82
CA LYS A 182 1.86 -14.57 13.77
C LYS A 182 2.94 -13.50 13.62
N LEU A 183 4.19 -13.90 13.46
CA LEU A 183 5.32 -12.99 13.25
C LEU A 183 5.18 -12.20 11.94
N LEU A 184 4.72 -12.85 10.87
CA LEU A 184 4.53 -12.20 9.57
C LEU A 184 3.27 -11.35 9.49
N LYS A 185 2.28 -11.55 10.36
CA LYS A 185 0.97 -10.90 10.26
C LYS A 185 1.09 -9.39 10.04
N LEU A 186 1.80 -8.70 10.93
CA LEU A 186 1.93 -7.24 10.86
C LEU A 186 2.68 -6.81 9.59
N SER A 187 3.82 -7.43 9.30
CA SER A 187 4.60 -7.14 8.09
C SER A 187 3.79 -7.37 6.80
N GLY A 188 2.95 -8.41 6.77
CA GLY A 188 2.13 -8.74 5.62
C GLY A 188 0.91 -7.86 5.45
N GLU A 189 0.32 -7.36 6.53
CA GLU A 189 -0.70 -6.32 6.47
C GLU A 189 -0.12 -5.01 5.92
N LEU A 190 1.05 -4.61 6.42
CA LEU A 190 1.74 -3.39 5.98
C LEU A 190 2.22 -3.46 4.53
N THR A 191 2.72 -4.62 4.08
CA THR A 191 3.14 -4.82 2.68
C THR A 191 1.94 -4.72 1.74
N ARG A 192 0.80 -5.33 2.09
CA ARG A 192 -0.46 -5.21 1.33
C ARG A 192 -1.00 -3.78 1.34
N ASN A 193 -0.94 -3.09 2.47
CA ASN A 193 -1.29 -1.67 2.55
C ASN A 193 -0.42 -0.82 1.63
N GLY A 194 0.90 -1.04 1.62
CA GLY A 194 1.82 -0.37 0.70
C GLY A 194 1.43 -0.57 -0.76
N LEU A 195 1.08 -1.80 -1.15
CA LEU A 195 0.64 -2.11 -2.51
C LEU A 195 -0.66 -1.38 -2.87
N ALA A 196 -1.62 -1.34 -1.95
CA ALA A 196 -2.87 -0.62 -2.16
C ALA A 196 -2.65 0.90 -2.31
N ILE A 197 -1.79 1.49 -1.47
CA ILE A 197 -1.43 2.92 -1.54
C ILE A 197 -0.81 3.28 -2.89
N VAL A 198 0.13 2.47 -3.37
CA VAL A 198 0.82 2.71 -4.65
C VAL A 198 -0.10 2.40 -5.84
N THR A 199 -1.03 1.47 -5.68
CA THR A 199 -2.06 1.18 -6.70
C THR A 199 -3.00 2.35 -6.89
N GLU A 200 -3.45 2.94 -5.79
CA GLU A 200 -4.36 4.09 -5.77
C GLU A 200 -3.62 5.43 -5.64
N PHE A 201 -2.35 5.49 -6.07
CA PHE A 201 -1.47 6.65 -5.83
C PHE A 201 -2.07 7.96 -6.37
N SER A 202 -2.66 7.95 -7.56
CA SER A 202 -3.35 9.12 -8.12
C SER A 202 -4.55 9.57 -7.27
N THR A 203 -5.30 8.62 -6.71
CA THR A 203 -6.44 8.86 -5.83
C THR A 203 -5.96 9.46 -4.51
N VAL A 204 -4.89 8.93 -3.94
CA VAL A 204 -4.25 9.44 -2.71
C VAL A 204 -3.76 10.87 -2.91
N LEU A 205 -3.02 11.15 -3.99
CA LEU A 205 -2.54 12.50 -4.30
C LEU A 205 -3.68 13.50 -4.51
N SER A 206 -4.77 13.07 -5.15
CA SER A 206 -5.96 13.91 -5.36
C SER A 206 -6.64 14.26 -4.04
N ARG A 207 -6.72 13.32 -3.09
CA ARG A 207 -7.27 13.56 -1.73
C ARG A 207 -6.40 14.54 -0.94
N LEU A 208 -5.09 14.52 -1.17
CA LEU A 208 -4.12 15.40 -0.52
C LEU A 208 -3.98 16.77 -1.25
N ASN A 209 -4.81 17.02 -2.27
CA ASN A 209 -4.87 18.26 -3.04
C ASN A 209 -3.53 18.64 -3.71
N ILE A 210 -2.70 17.65 -4.09
CA ILE A 210 -1.46 17.89 -4.83
C ILE A 210 -1.81 18.16 -6.30
N GLN A 211 -1.70 19.42 -6.71
CA GLN A 211 -1.93 19.84 -8.09
C GLN A 211 -0.76 19.37 -8.99
N GLY A 212 -1.08 18.75 -10.14
CA GLY A 212 -0.11 18.47 -11.21
C GLY A 212 0.10 16.99 -11.59
N LEU A 213 -0.36 16.03 -10.78
CA LEU A 213 -0.09 14.59 -10.96
C LEU A 213 -1.28 13.77 -11.46
N SER A 214 -2.47 14.38 -11.57
CA SER A 214 -3.75 13.68 -11.81
C SER A 214 -3.95 13.13 -13.24
N ARG A 215 -3.06 13.41 -14.21
CA ARG A 215 -3.45 13.38 -15.63
C ARG A 215 -2.84 12.29 -16.53
N ARG A 216 -2.10 11.29 -16.02
CA ARG A 216 -1.38 10.35 -16.92
C ARG A 216 -1.32 8.87 -16.53
N LEU A 217 -2.00 8.42 -15.48
CA LEU A 217 -1.82 7.04 -14.99
C LEU A 217 -2.39 5.93 -15.91
N LEU A 218 -3.09 6.30 -16.99
CA LEU A 218 -3.49 5.39 -18.07
C LEU A 218 -3.32 6.13 -19.42
N SER A 219 -2.08 6.18 -19.92
CA SER A 219 -1.86 6.58 -21.31
C SER A 219 -2.33 5.45 -22.23
N VAL A 220 -3.62 5.50 -22.54
CA VAL A 220 -4.16 4.85 -23.72
C VAL A 220 -3.74 5.70 -24.91
N ASP A 221 -3.13 5.09 -25.92
CA ASP A 221 -2.80 5.81 -27.13
C ASP A 221 -4.06 6.25 -27.89
N ALA A 222 -3.87 7.05 -28.95
CA ALA A 222 -4.99 7.53 -29.77
C ALA A 222 -5.85 6.40 -30.36
N ASP A 223 -5.32 5.18 -30.43
CA ASP A 223 -5.95 4.00 -31.01
C ASP A 223 -6.68 3.13 -29.96
N GLY A 224 -6.68 3.53 -28.68
CA GLY A 224 -7.38 2.78 -27.63
C GLY A 224 -6.56 1.67 -26.97
N PHE A 225 -5.26 1.55 -27.27
CA PHE A 225 -4.40 0.49 -26.71
C PHE A 225 -3.48 1.00 -25.59
N PRO A 226 -3.23 0.17 -24.56
CA PRO A 226 -2.19 0.46 -23.58
C PRO A 226 -0.79 0.52 -24.20
N ALA A 227 0.09 1.34 -23.60
CA ALA A 227 1.47 1.53 -24.06
C ALA A 227 2.33 0.24 -24.07
N TRP A 228 2.01 -0.77 -23.24
CA TRP A 228 2.76 -2.03 -23.16
C TRP A 228 2.45 -3.01 -24.30
N ILE A 229 1.37 -2.80 -25.07
CA ILE A 229 1.05 -3.65 -26.22
C ILE A 229 1.81 -3.13 -27.43
N ASN A 230 2.71 -3.95 -27.98
CA ASN A 230 3.50 -3.56 -29.14
C ASN A 230 2.63 -3.51 -30.42
N PRO A 231 3.04 -2.76 -31.47
CA PRO A 231 2.24 -2.63 -32.69
C PRO A 231 1.91 -3.95 -33.41
N ALA A 232 2.77 -4.97 -33.30
CA ALA A 232 2.52 -6.28 -33.88
C ALA A 232 1.40 -7.04 -33.15
N GLN A 233 1.41 -7.00 -31.81
CA GLN A 233 0.35 -7.54 -30.97
C GLN A 233 -0.97 -6.81 -31.22
N ARG A 234 -0.96 -5.49 -31.41
CA ARG A 234 -2.17 -4.74 -31.79
C ARG A 234 -2.76 -5.22 -33.11
N ARG A 235 -1.91 -5.40 -34.13
CA ARG A 235 -2.32 -5.95 -35.43
C ARG A 235 -2.92 -7.35 -35.29
N LEU A 236 -2.37 -8.18 -34.42
CA LEU A 236 -2.92 -9.52 -34.13
C LEU A 236 -4.27 -9.44 -33.40
N LEU A 237 -4.43 -8.56 -32.42
CA LEU A 237 -5.69 -8.37 -31.68
C LEU A 237 -6.80 -7.79 -32.55
N GLN A 238 -6.44 -6.97 -33.54
CA GLN A 238 -7.37 -6.39 -34.52
C GLN A 238 -7.60 -7.30 -35.75
N ALA A 239 -6.81 -8.36 -35.92
CA ALA A 239 -6.94 -9.24 -37.08
C ALA A 239 -8.22 -10.07 -36.99
N ASN A 240 -8.87 -10.28 -38.12
CA ASN A 240 -10.03 -11.16 -38.20
C ASN A 240 -9.59 -12.60 -37.83
N PRO A 241 -10.22 -13.26 -36.84
CA PRO A 241 -9.87 -14.62 -36.43
C PRO A 241 -9.82 -15.62 -37.60
N ALA A 242 -10.64 -15.41 -38.65
CA ALA A 242 -10.65 -16.25 -39.84
C ALA A 242 -9.39 -16.12 -40.73
N THR A 243 -8.58 -15.09 -40.53
CA THR A 243 -7.36 -14.80 -41.31
C THR A 243 -6.07 -15.15 -40.59
N ILE A 244 -6.15 -15.48 -39.29
CA ILE A 244 -4.98 -15.85 -38.49
C ILE A 244 -4.68 -17.33 -38.75
N LYS A 245 -3.50 -17.63 -39.28
CA LYS A 245 -3.01 -19.01 -39.42
C LYS A 245 -2.30 -19.42 -38.13
N PRO A 246 -2.89 -20.29 -37.28
CA PRO A 246 -2.23 -20.76 -36.08
C PRO A 246 -1.06 -21.66 -36.44
N ASN A 247 0.04 -21.53 -35.70
CA ASN A 247 1.19 -22.44 -35.80
C ASN A 247 0.93 -23.76 -35.06
N VAL A 248 -0.02 -23.77 -34.11
CA VAL A 248 -0.40 -24.90 -33.28
C VAL A 248 -1.92 -24.89 -33.09
N VAL A 249 -2.59 -26.01 -33.37
CA VAL A 249 -4.00 -26.22 -33.07
C VAL A 249 -4.10 -27.37 -32.07
N VAL A 250 -4.78 -27.13 -30.95
CA VAL A 250 -5.03 -28.15 -29.93
C VAL A 250 -6.51 -28.49 -29.96
N ALA A 251 -6.83 -29.76 -30.21
CA ALA A 251 -8.18 -30.29 -30.14
C ALA A 251 -8.61 -30.47 -28.68
N GLN A 252 -9.92 -30.50 -28.44
CA GLN A 252 -10.49 -30.63 -27.09
C GLN A 252 -10.13 -31.96 -26.40
N ASP A 253 -9.77 -32.98 -27.18
CA ASP A 253 -9.28 -34.28 -26.70
C ASP A 253 -7.78 -34.30 -26.35
N GLY A 254 -7.09 -33.16 -26.49
CA GLY A 254 -5.66 -33.00 -26.21
C GLY A 254 -4.74 -33.32 -27.39
N THR A 255 -5.27 -33.65 -28.56
CA THR A 255 -4.46 -33.87 -29.77
C THR A 255 -3.91 -32.54 -30.29
N VAL A 256 -2.63 -32.50 -30.68
CA VAL A 256 -1.95 -31.29 -31.13
C VAL A 256 -1.50 -31.44 -32.57
N ASP A 257 -1.98 -30.55 -33.44
CA ASP A 257 -1.47 -30.39 -34.81
C ASP A 257 -0.53 -29.18 -34.87
N VAL A 258 0.73 -29.43 -35.25
CA VAL A 258 1.78 -28.42 -35.40
C VAL A 258 2.14 -28.24 -36.88
N VAL A 259 2.21 -26.99 -37.35
CA VAL A 259 2.65 -26.68 -38.71
C VAL A 259 4.15 -26.40 -38.70
N ALA A 260 4.95 -27.36 -39.15
CA ALA A 260 6.39 -27.17 -39.34
C ALA A 260 6.64 -26.15 -40.47
N ARG A 261 7.42 -25.10 -40.19
CA ARG A 261 7.98 -24.22 -41.23
C ARG A 261 9.49 -24.43 -41.24
N GLU A 262 10.05 -24.79 -42.39
CA GLU A 262 11.48 -24.62 -42.64
C GLU A 262 11.78 -23.12 -42.64
N GLU A 263 12.60 -22.67 -41.69
CA GLU A 263 13.16 -21.33 -41.72
C GLU A 263 14.15 -21.26 -42.90
N ILE A 264 13.92 -20.30 -43.81
CA ILE A 264 14.98 -19.79 -44.68
C ILE A 264 15.69 -18.71 -43.87
N ILE A 265 16.99 -18.92 -43.68
CA ILE A 265 17.99 -18.04 -43.02
C ILE A 265 17.86 -16.59 -43.50
#